data_AF-Q768W8-F1
#
_entry.id   AF-Q768W8-F1
#
_cell.length_a   1.000
_cell.length_b   1.000
_cell.length_c   1.000
_cell.angle_alpha   90.00
_cell.angle_beta   90.00
_cell.angle_gamma   90.00
#
_symmetry.space_group_name_H-M   'P 1'
#
loop_
_entity.id
_entity.type
_entity.pdbx_description
1 polymer ?
#
loop_
_entity_poly.entity_id
_entity_poly.type
_entity_poly.pdbx_seq_one_letter_code
_entity_poly.pdbx_strand_id
1 'polypeptide(L)' 'YHPEPRVAAIVASHQKPEFLINAKETGKIWMVDYTDLENLKTTQINSAKFLHDGG' A
#
# COMPACT_ATOMS: atom_id res chain seq x y z
N TYR A 1 8.67 -20.72 8.90
CA TYR A 1 8.33 -19.32 9.20
C TYR A 1 8.02 -18.65 7.87
N HIS A 2 6.75 -18.36 7.60
CA HIS A 2 6.31 -17.62 6.41
C HIS A 2 5.97 -16.21 6.90
N PRO A 3 6.83 -15.20 6.73
CA PRO A 3 6.51 -13.85 7.12
C PRO A 3 5.47 -13.32 6.14
N GLU A 4 4.20 -13.59 6.39
CA GLU A 4 3.10 -12.95 5.67
C GLU A 4 3.07 -11.47 6.06
N PRO A 5 3.31 -10.55 5.12
CA PRO A 5 3.23 -9.13 5.41
C PRO A 5 1.79 -8.75 5.76
N ARG A 6 1.61 -8.07 6.88
CA ARG A 6 0.35 -7.50 7.30
C ARG A 6 0.17 -6.14 6.64
N VAL A 7 -1.05 -5.86 6.20
CA VAL A 7 -1.43 -4.54 5.73
C VAL A 7 -1.59 -3.63 6.94
N ALA A 8 -0.84 -2.54 6.97
CA ALA A 8 -0.87 -1.53 8.02
C ALA A 8 -2.11 -0.66 7.93
N ALA A 9 -2.40 -0.23 6.70
CA ALA A 9 -3.39 0.78 6.38
C ALA A 9 -3.76 0.69 4.90
N ILE A 10 -5.02 0.98 4.61
CA ILE A 10 -5.55 1.22 3.27
C ILE A 10 -6.24 2.57 3.34
N VAL A 11 -5.84 3.50 2.47
CA VAL A 11 -6.44 4.84 2.38
C VAL A 11 -6.99 5.02 0.98
N ALA A 12 -8.26 5.41 0.87
CA ALA A 12 -8.91 5.71 -0.40
C ALA A 12 -8.84 7.22 -0.70
N SER A 13 -8.60 7.56 -1.96
CA SER A 13 -8.72 8.96 -2.41
C SER A 13 -10.19 9.35 -2.57
N HIS A 14 -10.52 10.58 -2.18
CA HIS A 14 -11.86 11.16 -2.38
C HIS A 14 -12.03 11.79 -3.78
N GLN A 15 -10.95 11.88 -4.56
CA GLN A 15 -10.92 12.61 -5.83
C GLN A 15 -10.68 11.70 -7.05
N LYS A 16 -10.04 10.55 -6.84
CA LYS A 16 -9.70 9.58 -7.89
C LYS A 16 -9.94 8.18 -7.36
N PRO A 17 -10.27 7.20 -8.22
CA PRO A 17 -10.41 5.80 -7.83
C PRO A 17 -9.03 5.18 -7.56
N GLU A 18 -8.43 5.53 -6.42
CA GLU A 18 -7.08 5.12 -6.04
C GLU A 18 -7.00 4.71 -4.56
N PHE A 19 -6.31 3.60 -4.29
CA PHE A 19 -5.94 3.16 -2.95
C PHE A 19 -4.45 3.34 -2.70
N LEU A 20 -4.11 3.80 -1.51
CA LEU A 20 -2.76 3.72 -0.95
C LEU A 20 -2.72 2.62 0.11
N ILE A 21 -1.90 1.61 -0.12
CA ILE A 21 -1.77 0.42 0.73
C ILE A 21 -0.37 0.39 1.33
N ASN A 22 -0.28 0.39 2.67
CA ASN A 22 0.99 0.26 3.37
C ASN A 22 1.16 -1.20 3.86
N ALA A 23 2.22 -1.87 3.43
CA ALA A 23 2.55 -3.23 3.85
C ALA A 23 3.76 -3.21 4.80
N LYS A 24 3.52 -3.26 6.12
CA LYS A 24 4.50 -2.91 7.17
C LYS A 24 5.80 -3.70 7.04
N GLU A 25 5.71 -5.02 7.08
CA GLU A 25 6.87 -5.93 7.17
C GLU A 25 7.74 -5.90 5.91
N THR A 26 7.19 -5.41 4.80
CA THR A 26 7.91 -5.28 3.52
C THR A 26 8.59 -3.93 3.32
N GLY A 27 8.21 -2.89 4.09
CA GLY A 27 8.64 -1.52 3.82
C GLY A 27 8.17 -1.04 2.44
N LYS A 28 7.00 -1.47 1.98
CA LYS A 28 6.46 -1.07 0.67
C LYS A 28 5.13 -0.35 0.82
N ILE A 29 4.97 0.70 0.05
CA ILE A 29 3.69 1.37 -0.16
C ILE A 29 3.28 1.10 -1.61
N TRP A 30 2.02 0.72 -1.80
CA TRP A 30 1.43 0.50 -3.11
C TRP A 30 0.38 1.56 -3.37
N MET A 31 0.46 2.18 -4.53
CA MET A 31 -0.60 3.04 -5.05
C MET A 31 -1.31 2.24 -6.15
N VAL A 32 -2.61 1.99 -5.96
CA VAL A 32 -3.42 1.14 -6.82
C VAL A 32 -4.52 2.00 -7.44
N ASP A 33 -4.41 2.28 -8.73
CA ASP A 33 -5.45 2.92 -9.52
C ASP A 33 -6.42 1.84 -10.04
N TYR A 34 -7.68 1.97 -9.63
CA TYR A 34 -8.77 1.06 -9.96
C TYR A 34 -9.82 1.71 -10.86
N THR A 35 -9.45 2.73 -11.63
CA THR A 35 -10.32 3.30 -12.68
C THR A 35 -10.79 2.23 -13.67
N ASP A 36 -9.92 1.26 -13.97
CA ASP A 36 -10.21 0.10 -14.81
C ASP A 36 -9.98 -1.18 -13.98
N LEU A 37 -11.08 -1.84 -13.60
CA LEU A 37 -11.03 -3.07 -12.80
C LEU A 37 -10.49 -4.28 -13.56
N GLU A 38 -10.48 -4.23 -14.90
CA GLU A 38 -9.87 -5.28 -15.74
C GLU A 38 -8.35 -5.06 -15.86
N ASN A 39 -7.88 -3.81 -15.79
CA ASN A 39 -6.48 -3.43 -15.98
C ASN A 39 -5.95 -2.51 -14.87
N LEU A 40 -5.89 -3.04 -13.64
CA LEU A 40 -5.38 -2.30 -12.48
C LEU A 40 -3.95 -1.81 -12.73
N LYS A 41 -3.71 -0.52 -12.47
CA LYS A 41 -2.37 0.06 -12.51
C LYS A 41 -1.84 0.18 -11.10
N THR A 42 -0.63 -0.32 -10.88
CA THR A 42 0.03 -0.27 -9.57
C THR A 42 1.37 0.44 -9.66
N THR A 43 1.65 1.29 -8.68
CA THR A 43 2.96 1.92 -8.49
C THR A 43 3.50 1.49 -7.13
N GLN A 44 4.68 0.89 -7.10
CA GLN A 44 5.35 0.53 -5.85
C GLN A 44 6.31 1.64 -5.43
N ILE A 45 6.12 2.15 -4.23
CA ILE A 45 7.00 3.09 -3.57
C ILE A 45 7.73 2.35 -2.46
N ASN A 46 9.07 2.40 -2.48
CA ASN A 46 9.87 1.87 -1.39
C ASN A 46 9.76 2.83 -0.20
N SER A 47 9.32 2.32 0.94
CA SER A 47 9.31 3.02 2.22
C SER A 47 10.48 2.52 3.07
N ALA A 48 10.96 3.35 3.99
CA ALA A 48 11.91 2.88 4.98
C ALA A 48 11.28 1.73 5.77
N LYS A 49 12.03 0.63 5.96
CA LYS A 49 11.56 -0.63 6.59
C LYS A 49 11.14 -0.49 8.07
N PHE A 50 11.07 0.74 8.58
CA PHE A 50 10.96 1.06 10.01
C PHE A 50 10.23 2.40 10.28
N LEU A 51 9.08 2.67 9.64
CA LEU A 51 8.15 3.63 10.27
C LEU A 51 7.40 2.86 11.38
N HIS A 52 8.15 2.71 12.47
CA HIS A 52 7.91 1.92 13.66
C HIS A 52 6.62 2.37 14.35
N ASP A 53 5.93 1.44 15.00
CA ASP A 53 4.74 1.71 15.82
C ASP A 53 4.94 2.94 16.72
N GLY A 54 4.01 3.90 16.61
CA GLY A 54 3.69 4.92 17.62
C GLY A 54 4.86 5.68 18.25
N GLY A 55 5.04 6.93 17.82
CA GLY A 55 5.35 7.97 18.82
C GLY A 55 4.12 8.22 19.68
#